data_AF-A0AAW9V254-F1
#
_entry.id   AF-A0AAW9V254-F1
#
_cell.length_a   1.000
_cell.length_b   1.000
_cell.length_c   1.000
_cell.angle_alpha   90.00
_cell.angle_beta   90.00
_cell.angle_gamma   90.00
#
_symmetry.space_group_name_H-M   'P 1'
#
loop_
_entity.id
_entity.type
_entity.pdbx_description
1 polymer ?
#
loop_
_entity_poly.entity_id
_entity_poly.type
_entity_poly.pdbx_seq_one_letter_code
_entity_poly.pdbx_strand_id
1 'polypeptide(L)'
;MLLKELAVFEVLSTPIWVVHPFNERVVYANQASRTLSGEMSLNEMRNGIYSTCPETQLQHYLRYLDTMSEIFEVWTLPTANGLQSVYCKTTLIDTEDCGCLLLFEAVKLLAQNQSIHTGSRRYQRRNNGFFARFFMTNTAPMLLIDP
;
A
#
# COMPACT_ATOMS: atom_id res chain seq x y z
N MET A 1 13.46 20.49 -13.66
CA MET A 1 14.75 20.11 -13.05
C MET A 1 14.47 18.94 -12.13
N LEU A 2 15.27 17.88 -12.19
CA LEU A 2 15.19 16.81 -11.21
C LEU A 2 15.77 17.38 -9.91
N LEU A 3 14.99 17.41 -8.83
CA LEU A 3 15.46 17.78 -7.50
C LEU A 3 16.73 16.97 -7.21
N LYS A 4 17.89 17.63 -7.08
CA LYS A 4 19.19 16.95 -6.96
C LYS A 4 19.20 15.93 -5.81
N GLU A 5 18.44 16.22 -4.77
CA GLU A 5 18.26 15.38 -3.59
C GLU A 5 17.58 14.05 -3.91
N LEU A 6 16.64 14.01 -4.86
CA LEU A 6 15.92 12.79 -5.24
C LEU A 6 16.78 11.81 -6.05
N ALA A 7 17.91 12.27 -6.61
CA ALA A 7 18.83 11.42 -7.37
C ALA A 7 19.41 10.28 -6.52
N VAL A 8 19.43 10.43 -5.18
CA VAL A 8 19.86 9.37 -4.26
C VAL A 8 18.97 8.12 -4.38
N PHE A 9 17.72 8.25 -4.82
CA PHE A 9 16.82 7.11 -5.01
C PHE A 9 17.12 6.32 -6.29
N GLU A 10 17.93 6.84 -7.21
CA GLU A 10 18.26 6.15 -8.46
C GLU A 10 19.18 4.95 -8.25
N VAL A 11 19.98 4.94 -7.17
CA VAL A 11 20.83 3.79 -6.82
C VAL A 11 20.07 2.66 -6.12
N LEU A 12 18.82 2.88 -5.75
CA LEU A 12 18.01 1.88 -5.06
C LEU A 12 17.37 0.92 -6.05
N SER A 13 17.48 -0.38 -5.76
CA SER A 13 16.74 -1.43 -6.49
C SER A 13 15.26 -1.47 -6.12
N THR A 14 14.88 -0.87 -5.00
CA THR A 14 13.49 -0.80 -4.56
C THR A 14 12.72 0.21 -5.43
N PRO A 15 11.56 -0.14 -5.99
CA PRO A 15 10.70 0.79 -6.70
C PRO A 15 10.25 1.94 -5.81
N ILE A 16 10.52 3.18 -6.25
CA ILE A 16 10.13 4.40 -5.55
C ILE A 16 9.41 5.36 -6.49
N TRP A 17 8.29 5.93 -6.02
CA TRP A 17 7.60 7.06 -6.62
C TRP A 17 7.52 8.21 -5.62
N VAL A 18 7.83 9.42 -6.06
CA VAL A 18 7.66 10.65 -5.28
C VAL A 18 6.53 11.45 -5.92
N VAL A 19 5.53 11.78 -5.13
CA VAL A 19 4.27 12.34 -5.59
C VAL A 19 3.95 13.61 -4.82
N HIS A 20 3.50 14.63 -5.54
CA HIS A 20 3.05 15.86 -4.92
C HIS A 20 1.60 15.69 -4.40
N PRO A 21 1.33 15.96 -3.11
CA PRO A 21 0.09 15.56 -2.45
C PRO A 21 -1.18 16.27 -2.96
N PHE A 22 -1.06 17.51 -3.44
CA PHE A 22 -2.24 18.31 -3.84
C PHE A 22 -2.67 18.14 -5.30
N ASN A 23 -1.75 17.80 -6.19
CA ASN A 23 -2.03 17.66 -7.62
C ASN A 23 -1.81 16.21 -8.11
N GLU A 24 -1.41 15.32 -7.20
CA GLU A 24 -1.16 13.89 -7.41
C GLU A 24 -0.22 13.59 -8.59
N ARG A 25 0.65 14.56 -8.92
CA ARG A 25 1.64 14.38 -9.98
C ARG A 25 2.85 13.64 -9.43
N VAL A 26 3.27 12.60 -10.16
CA VAL A 26 4.58 11.97 -9.95
C VAL A 26 5.67 12.97 -10.32
N VAL A 27 6.39 13.46 -9.32
CA VAL A 27 7.52 14.39 -9.45
C VAL A 27 8.79 13.63 -9.82
N TYR A 28 8.93 12.41 -9.29
CA TYR A 28 10.05 11.54 -9.54
C TYR A 28 9.63 10.07 -9.45
N ALA A 29 10.27 9.22 -10.24
CA ALA A 29 10.17 7.78 -10.17
C ALA A 29 11.56 7.24 -10.50
N ASN A 30 12.13 6.31 -9.74
CA ASN A 30 13.43 5.74 -10.05
C ASN A 30 13.37 4.68 -11.17
N GLN A 31 14.54 4.16 -11.61
CA GLN A 31 14.56 3.15 -12.67
C GLN A 31 13.76 1.89 -12.34
N ALA A 32 13.81 1.42 -11.09
CA ALA A 32 13.07 0.24 -10.65
C ALA A 32 11.56 0.44 -10.75
N SER A 33 11.06 1.61 -10.33
CA SER A 33 9.62 1.92 -10.41
C SER A 33 9.12 2.16 -11.81
N ARG A 34 9.88 2.86 -12.67
CA ARG A 34 9.54 3.02 -14.09
C ARG A 34 9.45 1.66 -14.79
N THR A 35 10.37 0.74 -14.48
CA THR A 35 10.35 -0.63 -15.02
C THR A 35 9.14 -1.41 -14.50
N LEU A 36 8.77 -1.23 -13.24
CA LEU A 36 7.65 -1.93 -12.62
C LEU A 36 6.29 -1.39 -13.08
N SER A 37 6.11 -0.07 -13.19
CA SER A 37 4.83 0.54 -13.62
C SER A 37 4.61 0.47 -15.12
N GLY A 38 5.69 0.43 -15.91
CA GLY A 38 5.60 0.64 -17.35
C GLY A 38 4.90 1.97 -17.64
N GLU A 39 3.90 1.92 -18.52
CA GLU A 39 3.10 3.09 -18.93
C GLU A 39 1.92 3.40 -18.00
N MET A 40 1.70 2.63 -16.92
CA MET A 40 0.59 2.89 -16.01
C MET A 40 0.79 4.21 -15.24
N SER A 41 -0.24 5.05 -15.26
CA SER A 41 -0.30 6.27 -14.47
C SER A 41 -0.51 5.95 -12.98
N LEU A 42 -0.17 6.90 -12.11
CA LEU A 42 -0.43 6.79 -10.67
C LEU A 42 -1.90 6.50 -10.37
N ASN A 43 -2.81 7.16 -11.09
CA ASN A 43 -4.24 6.99 -10.90
C ASN A 43 -4.70 5.56 -11.26
N GLU A 44 -4.18 4.99 -12.35
CA GLU A 44 -4.47 3.60 -12.73
C GLU A 44 -3.91 2.61 -11.71
N MET A 45 -2.72 2.87 -11.17
CA MET A 45 -2.11 2.02 -10.14
C MET A 45 -2.89 2.04 -8.83
N ARG A 46 -3.31 3.23 -8.35
CA ARG A 46 -4.03 3.42 -7.08
C ARG A 46 -5.50 3.01 -7.13
N ASN A 47 -6.11 2.96 -8.33
CA ASN A 47 -7.53 2.62 -8.51
C ASN A 47 -7.77 1.33 -9.31
N GLY A 48 -6.72 0.52 -9.51
CA GLY A 48 -6.86 -0.78 -10.17
C GLY A 48 -7.61 -1.82 -9.33
N ILE A 49 -7.89 -2.97 -9.95
CA ILE A 49 -8.76 -4.02 -9.40
C ILE A 49 -8.30 -4.64 -8.08
N TYR A 50 -7.02 -4.55 -7.75
CA TYR A 50 -6.44 -5.06 -6.50
C TYR A 50 -6.10 -3.93 -5.52
N SER A 51 -6.35 -2.68 -5.91
CA SER A 51 -5.87 -1.54 -5.15
C SER A 51 -6.74 -1.27 -3.93
N THR A 52 -6.11 -0.84 -2.85
CA THR A 52 -6.79 -0.45 -1.61
C THR A 52 -5.97 0.65 -0.96
N CYS A 53 -6.58 1.82 -0.84
CA CYS A 53 -5.93 3.04 -0.36
C CYS A 53 -6.75 3.59 0.82
N PRO A 54 -6.13 3.99 1.95
CA PRO A 54 -6.86 4.60 3.07
C PRO A 54 -7.60 5.89 2.70
N GLU A 55 -7.10 6.64 1.72
CA GLU A 55 -7.69 7.89 1.24
C GLU A 55 -7.69 7.91 -0.27
N THR A 56 -8.75 8.51 -0.83
CA THR A 56 -8.83 8.78 -2.26
C THR A 56 -7.90 9.92 -2.65
N GLN A 57 -7.90 11.01 -1.88
CA GLN A 57 -7.08 12.20 -2.12
C GLN A 57 -5.79 12.19 -1.30
N LEU A 58 -4.65 12.36 -1.96
CA LEU A 58 -3.33 12.27 -1.30
C LEU A 58 -3.06 13.37 -0.28
N GLN A 59 -3.62 14.56 -0.45
CA GLN A 59 -3.46 15.67 0.49
C GLN A 59 -3.94 15.34 1.93
N HIS A 60 -4.85 14.38 2.09
CA HIS A 60 -5.32 13.96 3.41
C HIS A 60 -4.24 13.24 4.22
N TYR A 61 -3.24 12.65 3.56
CA TYR A 61 -2.12 11.99 4.24
C TYR A 61 -1.23 12.91 5.03
N LEU A 62 -1.18 14.21 4.68
CA LEU A 62 -0.37 15.18 5.40
C LEU A 62 -0.74 15.21 6.89
N ARG A 63 -2.03 15.16 7.22
CA ARG A 63 -2.50 15.14 8.63
C ARG A 63 -2.17 13.84 9.36
N TYR A 64 -2.20 12.71 8.66
CA TYR A 64 -1.87 11.43 9.28
C TYR A 64 -0.37 11.34 9.54
N LEU A 65 0.45 11.77 8.59
CA LEU A 65 1.91 11.71 8.68
C LEU A 65 2.49 12.71 9.68
N ASP A 66 1.70 13.69 10.14
CA ASP A 66 2.04 14.51 11.31
C ASP A 66 2.05 13.70 12.62
N THR A 67 1.29 12.60 12.69
CA THR A 67 1.09 11.79 13.91
C THR A 67 1.59 10.35 13.79
N MET A 68 1.65 9.81 12.58
CA MET A 68 2.08 8.45 12.25
C MET A 68 3.32 8.51 11.36
N SER A 69 4.23 7.55 11.48
CA SER A 69 5.47 7.55 10.69
C SER A 69 5.27 7.07 9.25
N GLU A 70 4.25 6.26 8.98
CA GLU A 70 4.03 5.64 7.67
C GLU A 70 2.57 5.24 7.46
N ILE A 71 2.17 5.18 6.19
CA ILE A 71 0.87 4.68 5.72
C ILE A 71 1.15 3.56 4.73
N PHE A 72 0.31 2.53 4.68
CA PHE A 72 0.43 1.47 3.67
C PHE A 72 -0.73 1.51 2.68
N GLU A 73 -0.41 1.42 1.39
CA GLU A 73 -1.35 1.22 0.30
C GLU A 73 -1.10 -0.13 -0.38
N VAL A 74 -2.13 -0.66 -1.04
CA VAL A 74 -2.00 -1.75 -2.02
C VAL A 74 -2.31 -1.18 -3.39
N TRP A 75 -1.39 -1.36 -4.34
CA TRP A 75 -1.53 -0.90 -5.73
C TRP A 75 -1.67 -2.08 -6.68
N THR A 76 -2.31 -1.82 -7.82
CA THR A 76 -2.39 -2.74 -8.94
C THR A 76 -1.32 -2.37 -9.95
N LEU A 77 -0.39 -3.28 -10.22
CA LEU A 77 0.75 -3.05 -11.11
C LEU A 77 0.85 -4.15 -12.17
N PRO A 78 1.43 -3.87 -13.34
CA PRO A 78 1.61 -4.86 -14.39
C PRO A 78 2.84 -5.73 -14.09
N THR A 79 2.75 -7.00 -14.50
CA THR A 79 3.85 -7.95 -14.48
C THR A 79 3.82 -8.82 -15.72
N ALA A 80 4.88 -9.62 -15.94
CA ALA A 80 4.93 -10.58 -17.04
C ALA A 80 3.74 -11.57 -17.05
N ASN A 81 3.13 -11.82 -15.89
CA ASN A 81 2.02 -12.76 -15.71
C ASN A 81 0.65 -12.06 -15.59
N GLY A 82 0.55 -10.77 -15.90
CA GLY A 82 -0.66 -9.97 -15.75
C GLY A 82 -0.60 -8.98 -14.57
N LEU A 83 -1.75 -8.53 -14.09
CA LEU A 83 -1.83 -7.57 -12.98
C LEU A 83 -1.56 -8.25 -11.63
N GLN A 84 -0.88 -7.54 -10.73
CA GLN A 84 -0.56 -8.02 -9.38
C GLN A 84 -0.76 -6.92 -8.33
N SER A 85 -1.00 -7.33 -7.08
CA SER A 85 -1.00 -6.44 -5.92
C SER A 85 0.41 -6.17 -5.42
N VAL A 86 0.70 -4.91 -5.12
CA VAL A 86 1.98 -4.45 -4.59
C VAL A 86 1.74 -3.60 -3.36
N TYR A 87 2.46 -3.87 -2.28
CA TYR A 87 2.40 -3.05 -1.08
C TYR A 87 3.33 -1.85 -1.20
N CYS A 88 2.76 -0.67 -1.03
CA CYS A 88 3.48 0.59 -1.02
C CYS A 88 3.49 1.16 0.39
N LYS A 89 4.67 1.39 0.94
CA LYS A 89 4.86 2.19 2.15
C LYS A 89 4.96 3.65 1.74
N THR A 90 4.12 4.47 2.34
CA THR A 90 4.03 5.90 2.09
C THR A 90 4.60 6.65 3.28
N THR A 91 5.53 7.55 3.01
CA THR A 91 6.15 8.43 4.01
C THR A 91 6.18 9.87 3.50
N LEU A 92 6.37 10.82 4.41
CA LEU A 92 6.55 12.22 4.07
C LEU A 92 8.04 12.52 3.89
N ILE A 93 8.39 13.23 2.83
CA ILE A 93 9.72 13.82 2.65
C ILE A 93 9.57 15.31 2.42
N ASP A 94 10.56 16.09 2.85
CA ASP A 94 10.62 17.52 2.57
C ASP A 94 11.73 17.78 1.55
N THR A 95 11.49 18.74 0.66
CA THR A 95 12.41 19.11 -0.42
C THR A 95 12.46 20.61 -0.57
N GLU A 96 13.66 21.16 -0.79
CA GLU A 96 13.83 22.62 -0.81
C GLU A 96 12.99 23.31 -1.90
N ASP A 97 12.86 22.72 -3.10
CA ASP A 97 12.17 23.36 -4.23
C ASP A 97 10.66 23.08 -4.29
N CYS A 98 10.17 21.99 -3.67
CA CYS A 98 8.79 21.52 -3.83
C CYS A 98 8.04 21.37 -2.49
N GLY A 99 8.71 21.58 -1.36
CA GLY A 99 8.16 21.38 -0.02
C GLY A 99 7.84 19.90 0.26
N CYS A 100 6.78 19.69 1.03
CA CYS A 100 6.34 18.36 1.45
C CYS A 100 5.82 17.51 0.28
N LEU A 101 6.48 16.38 0.04
CA LEU A 101 6.13 15.36 -0.94
C LEU A 101 5.86 14.02 -0.27
N LEU A 102 5.10 13.16 -0.95
CA LEU A 102 4.86 11.79 -0.53
C LEU A 102 5.82 10.85 -1.25
N LEU A 103 6.56 10.04 -0.49
CA LEU A 103 7.40 8.97 -1.00
C LEU A 103 6.68 7.64 -0.84
N PHE A 104 6.42 6.98 -1.96
CA PHE A 104 5.89 5.62 -2.04
C PHE A 104 7.01 4.65 -2.37
N GLU A 105 7.27 3.71 -1.47
CA GLU A 105 8.26 2.64 -1.62
C GLU A 105 7.54 1.29 -1.74
N ALA A 106 7.83 0.50 -2.79
CA ALA A 106 7.29 -0.85 -2.90
C ALA A 106 8.03 -1.81 -1.95
N VAL A 107 7.39 -2.23 -0.86
CA VAL A 107 8.03 -3.02 0.21
C VAL A 107 7.93 -4.53 -0.04
N LYS A 108 6.88 -4.98 -0.73
CA LYS A 108 6.67 -6.41 -0.98
C LYS A 108 5.84 -6.62 -2.24
N LEU A 109 6.45 -7.21 -3.27
CA LEU A 109 5.71 -7.94 -4.28
C LEU A 109 5.23 -9.22 -3.59
N LEU A 110 3.94 -9.33 -3.29
CA LEU A 110 3.40 -10.61 -2.81
C LEU A 110 3.64 -11.62 -3.91
N ALA A 111 4.64 -12.50 -3.77
CA ALA A 111 4.76 -13.69 -4.61
C ALA A 111 3.35 -14.27 -4.72
N GLN A 112 2.82 -14.30 -5.95
CA GLN A 112 1.45 -14.63 -6.31
C GLN A 112 0.96 -15.67 -5.31
N ASN A 113 0.15 -15.24 -4.32
CA ASN A 113 -0.21 -16.12 -3.22
C ASN A 113 -0.76 -17.37 -3.91
N GLN A 114 -0.03 -18.49 -3.80
CA GLN A 114 -0.56 -19.79 -4.23
C GLN A 114 -1.93 -19.83 -3.61
N SER A 115 -2.94 -19.84 -4.48
CA SER A 115 -4.32 -19.56 -4.12
C SER A 115 -4.58 -20.09 -2.73
N ILE A 116 -4.88 -19.21 -1.78
CA ILE A 116 -5.37 -19.69 -0.49
C ILE A 116 -6.69 -20.35 -0.85
N HIS A 117 -6.63 -21.66 -1.08
CA HIS A 117 -7.79 -22.50 -1.23
C HIS A 117 -8.42 -22.54 0.15
N THR A 118 -9.11 -21.46 0.52
CA THR A 118 -10.19 -21.55 1.48
C THR A 118 -11.26 -22.36 0.75
N GLY A 119 -11.10 -23.68 0.76
CA GLY A 119 -12.18 -24.57 0.40
C GLY A 119 -13.34 -24.14 1.26
N SER A 120 -14.36 -23.52 0.66
CA SER A 120 -15.56 -23.11 1.35
C SER A 120 -16.19 -24.40 1.86
N ARG A 121 -15.84 -24.80 3.08
CA ARG A 121 -16.49 -25.92 3.74
C ARG A 121 -17.97 -25.56 3.77
N ARG A 122 -18.80 -26.38 3.12
CA ARG A 122 -20.26 -26.22 3.15
C ARG A 122 -20.65 -25.97 4.60
N TYR A 123 -21.41 -24.89 4.81
CA TYR A 123 -21.89 -24.48 6.12
C TYR A 123 -22.60 -25.67 6.78
N GLN A 124 -21.94 -26.33 7.73
CA GLN A 124 -22.57 -27.31 8.60
C GLN A 124 -23.13 -26.53 9.78
N ARG A 125 -24.45 -26.40 9.82
CA ARG A 125 -25.19 -25.80 10.94
C ARG A 125 -25.02 -26.71 12.16
N ARG A 126 -23.93 -26.54 12.90
CA ARG A 126 -23.75 -27.14 14.23
C ARG A 126 -24.36 -26.21 15.27
N ASN A 127 -25.15 -26.78 16.17
CA ASN A 127 -26.02 -26.11 17.17
C ASN A 127 -25.28 -25.27 18.24
N ASN A 128 -24.06 -24.82 17.99
CA ASN A 128 -23.35 -23.97 18.93
C ASN A 128 -23.60 -22.51 18.56
N GLY A 129 -24.31 -21.80 19.45
CA GLY A 129 -24.74 -20.42 19.27
C GLY A 129 -23.59 -19.46 18.98
N PHE A 130 -23.94 -18.31 18.42
CA PHE A 130 -23.05 -17.25 17.96
C PHE A 130 -21.90 -16.92 18.94
N PHE A 131 -22.19 -16.87 20.24
CA PHE A 131 -21.21 -16.61 21.30
C PHE A 131 -20.09 -17.65 21.41
N ALA A 132 -20.38 -18.94 21.18
CA ALA A 132 -19.38 -19.99 21.31
C ALA A 132 -18.26 -19.90 20.25
N ARG A 133 -18.53 -19.24 19.12
CA ARG A 133 -17.54 -19.07 18.04
C ARG A 133 -16.49 -17.99 18.34
N PHE A 134 -16.84 -16.96 19.10
CA PHE A 134 -15.88 -15.91 19.50
C PHE A 134 -14.73 -16.47 20.35
N PHE A 135 -15.01 -17.46 21.21
CA PHE A 135 -14.00 -18.06 22.09
C PHE A 135 -13.19 -19.20 21.46
N MET A 136 -13.63 -19.72 20.30
CA MET A 136 -12.99 -20.88 19.65
C MET A 136 -11.98 -20.48 18.56
N THR A 137 -11.92 -19.20 18.20
CA THR A 137 -11.01 -18.68 17.16
C THR A 137 -10.05 -17.67 17.75
N ASN A 138 -9.29 -18.04 18.78
CA ASN A 138 -8.26 -17.13 19.28
C ASN A 138 -7.11 -17.86 19.98
N THR A 139 -5.93 -17.80 19.36
CA THR A 139 -4.64 -17.80 20.07
C THR A 139 -4.28 -16.40 20.59
N ALA A 140 -5.16 -15.39 20.44
CA ALA A 140 -4.97 -14.08 21.05
C ALA A 140 -5.84 -13.94 22.31
N PRO A 141 -5.26 -13.51 23.45
CA PRO A 141 -6.01 -13.35 24.70
C PRO A 141 -6.98 -12.16 24.59
N MET A 142 -8.26 -12.38 24.90
CA MET A 142 -9.23 -11.28 25.02
C MET A 142 -8.99 -10.54 26.33
N LEU A 143 -8.72 -9.23 26.25
CA LEU A 143 -8.75 -8.34 27.41
C LEU A 143 -10.20 -8.04 27.76
N LEU A 144 -10.67 -8.60 28.88
CA LEU A 144 -11.92 -8.21 29.51
C LEU A 144 -11.66 -6.91 30.27
N ILE A 145 -12.29 -5.81 29.85
CA ILE A 145 -12.35 -4.59 30.65
C ILE A 145 -13.71 -4.62 31.33
N ASP A 146 -13.71 -4.78 32.65
CA ASP A 146 -14.93 -4.65 33.46
C ASP A 146 -15.40 -3.19 33.48
N PRO A 147 -16.73 -2.95 33.56
CA PRO A 147 -17.35 -1.63 33.49
C PRO A 147 -17.05 -0.72 34.69
#